data_AF-A0A417D1A8-F1
#
_entry.id   AF-A0A417D1A8-F1
#
_cell.length_a   1.000
_cell.length_b   1.000
_cell.length_c   1.000
_cell.angle_alpha   90.00
_cell.angle_beta   90.00
_cell.angle_gamma   90.00
#
_symmetry.space_group_name_H-M   'P 1'
#
loop_
_entity.id
_entity.type
_entity.pdbx_description
1 polymer ?
#
loop_
_entity_poly.entity_id
_entity_poly.type
_entity_poly.pdbx_seq_one_letter_code
_entity_poly.pdbx_strand_id
1 'polypeptide(L)'
;MIQTEKILERTRKLSRHEKKTILYRRDDVLCDLVTEGCYSGIPRDLLKECLVMYIRQDCENGPLEFPHWLHDLYYGNDERRMFQIDKAFRRIGYCKNYDNLIMLMRGKPKEIKIDVEQLIKDLDNMDEAYEKWRREIFLRDA
;
A
#
# COMPACT_ATOMS: atom_id res chain seq x y z
N MET A 1 2.25 -9.34 -14.73
CA MET A 1 1.80 -7.94 -14.75
C MET A 1 0.39 -7.90 -14.23
N ILE A 2 0.22 -7.31 -13.06
CA ILE A 2 -1.07 -7.12 -12.40
C ILE A 2 -2.03 -6.27 -13.25
N GLN A 3 -3.32 -6.57 -13.21
CA GLN A 3 -4.37 -5.75 -13.84
C GLN A 3 -4.95 -4.77 -12.80
N THR A 4 -4.14 -3.81 -12.36
CA THR A 4 -4.49 -2.90 -11.23
C THR A 4 -5.79 -2.15 -11.47
N GLU A 5 -5.97 -1.58 -12.66
CA GLU A 5 -7.14 -0.78 -13.02
C GLU A 5 -8.43 -1.59 -12.88
N LYS A 6 -8.39 -2.87 -13.28
CA LYS A 6 -9.51 -3.80 -13.14
C LYS A 6 -9.82 -4.14 -11.69
N ILE A 7 -8.79 -4.32 -10.85
CA ILE A 7 -8.95 -4.55 -9.41
C ILE A 7 -9.62 -3.34 -8.74
N LEU A 8 -9.16 -2.13 -9.05
CA LEU A 8 -9.71 -0.89 -8.50
C LEU A 8 -11.15 -0.65 -9.00
N GLU A 9 -11.42 -0.90 -10.29
CA GLU A 9 -12.76 -0.81 -10.85
C GLU A 9 -13.75 -1.76 -10.16
N ARG A 10 -13.36 -3.03 -9.97
CA ARG A 10 -14.18 -4.01 -9.23
C ARG A 10 -14.43 -3.57 -7.80
N THR A 11 -13.38 -3.08 -7.13
CA THR A 11 -13.47 -2.57 -5.75
C THR A 11 -14.42 -1.37 -5.65
N ARG A 12 -14.39 -0.47 -6.65
CA ARG A 12 -15.30 0.68 -6.73
C ARG A 12 -16.76 0.25 -6.90
N LYS A 13 -17.01 -0.82 -7.65
CA LYS A 13 -18.35 -1.40 -7.89
C LYS A 13 -18.94 -2.15 -6.69
N LEU A 14 -18.14 -2.49 -5.69
CA LEU A 14 -18.65 -3.12 -4.47
C LEU A 14 -19.70 -2.25 -3.76
N SER A 15 -20.68 -2.92 -3.16
CA SER A 15 -21.68 -2.29 -2.30
C SER A 15 -21.04 -1.69 -1.04
N ARG A 16 -21.78 -0.81 -0.35
CA ARG A 16 -21.34 -0.25 0.93
C ARG A 16 -21.07 -1.32 1.98
N HIS A 17 -21.83 -2.42 1.98
CA HIS A 17 -21.66 -3.51 2.93
C HIS A 17 -20.36 -4.28 2.66
N GLU A 18 -20.11 -4.65 1.41
CA GLU A 18 -18.88 -5.32 0.97
C GLU A 18 -17.64 -4.46 1.22
N LYS A 19 -17.70 -3.15 0.92
CA LYS A 19 -16.62 -2.21 1.27
C LYS A 19 -16.35 -2.21 2.78
N LYS A 20 -17.40 -2.26 3.59
CA LYS A 20 -17.30 -2.30 5.06
C LYS A 20 -16.62 -3.58 5.55
N THR A 21 -16.88 -4.75 4.95
CA THR A 21 -16.20 -6.01 5.35
C THR A 21 -14.70 -5.97 5.05
N ILE A 22 -14.30 -5.45 3.88
CA ILE A 22 -12.88 -5.22 3.53
C ILE A 22 -12.23 -4.22 4.50
N LEU A 23 -12.88 -3.09 4.79
CA LEU A 23 -12.36 -2.08 5.71
C LEU A 23 -12.04 -2.62 7.11
N TYR A 24 -12.87 -3.55 7.60
CA TYR A 24 -12.64 -4.24 8.88
C TYR A 24 -11.72 -5.46 8.77
N ARG A 25 -11.20 -5.76 7.58
CA ARG A 25 -10.31 -6.90 7.30
C ARG A 25 -10.96 -8.26 7.63
N ARG A 26 -12.29 -8.33 7.60
CA ARG A 26 -13.07 -9.49 8.07
C ARG A 26 -13.28 -10.56 7.02
N ASP A 27 -13.02 -10.25 5.75
CA ASP A 27 -13.39 -11.13 4.64
C ASP A 27 -12.27 -11.18 3.60
N ASP A 28 -11.50 -12.27 3.65
CA ASP A 28 -10.45 -12.55 2.67
C ASP A 28 -11.02 -13.06 1.35
N VAL A 29 -12.20 -13.68 1.36
CA VAL A 29 -12.87 -14.20 0.16
C VAL A 29 -13.26 -13.05 -0.76
N LEU A 30 -13.78 -11.97 -0.18
CA LEU A 30 -14.14 -10.78 -0.97
C LEU A 30 -12.91 -10.11 -1.58
N CYS A 31 -11.76 -10.11 -0.88
CA CYS A 31 -10.49 -9.63 -1.43
C CYS A 31 -10.02 -10.53 -2.59
N ASP A 32 -10.19 -11.85 -2.46
CA ASP A 32 -9.87 -12.81 -3.52
C ASP A 32 -10.77 -12.61 -4.75
N LEU A 33 -12.07 -12.35 -4.56
CA LEU A 33 -13.02 -12.12 -5.65
C LEU A 33 -12.68 -10.87 -6.47
N VAL A 34 -12.34 -9.76 -5.82
CA VAL A 34 -11.98 -8.54 -6.57
C VAL A 34 -10.65 -8.67 -7.32
N THR A 35 -9.75 -9.53 -6.82
CA THR A 35 -8.43 -9.79 -7.42
C THR A 35 -8.41 -10.99 -8.36
N GLU A 36 -9.52 -11.74 -8.46
CA GLU A 36 -9.61 -12.97 -9.23
C GLU A 36 -9.26 -12.76 -10.71
N GLY A 37 -8.34 -13.58 -11.21
CA GLY A 37 -7.87 -13.49 -12.60
C GLY A 37 -7.05 -12.22 -12.90
N CYS A 38 -6.66 -11.47 -11.87
CA CYS A 38 -5.76 -10.31 -11.94
C CYS A 38 -4.39 -10.64 -11.31
N TYR A 39 -4.04 -11.93 -11.25
CA TYR A 39 -2.97 -12.46 -10.40
C TYR A 39 -1.59 -11.86 -10.67
N SER A 40 -0.89 -11.63 -9.56
CA SER A 40 0.51 -11.24 -9.40
C SER A 40 1.08 -11.94 -8.16
N GLY A 41 2.40 -11.98 -8.03
CA GLY A 41 3.09 -12.51 -6.83
C GLY A 41 2.98 -11.65 -5.57
N ILE A 42 2.13 -10.60 -5.56
CA ILE A 42 1.94 -9.71 -4.41
C ILE A 42 1.38 -10.51 -3.22
N PRO A 43 1.99 -10.42 -2.03
CA PRO A 43 1.44 -10.99 -0.81
C PRO A 43 0.02 -10.48 -0.53
N ARG A 44 -0.90 -11.41 -0.24
CA ARG A 44 -2.33 -11.12 -0.03
C ARG A 44 -2.58 -9.98 0.95
N ASP A 45 -1.86 -9.97 2.08
CA ASP A 45 -2.04 -8.95 3.11
C ASP A 45 -1.66 -7.54 2.63
N LEU A 46 -0.63 -7.40 1.80
CA LEU A 46 -0.27 -6.11 1.22
C LEU A 46 -1.34 -5.61 0.26
N LEU A 47 -1.83 -6.48 -0.61
CA LEU A 47 -2.89 -6.12 -1.55
C LEU A 47 -4.18 -5.74 -0.81
N LYS A 48 -4.52 -6.49 0.26
CA LYS A 48 -5.65 -6.17 1.15
C LYS A 48 -5.50 -4.79 1.78
N GLU A 49 -4.32 -4.41 2.27
CA GLU A 49 -4.11 -3.07 2.80
C GLU A 49 -4.20 -1.98 1.72
N CYS A 50 -3.78 -2.25 0.48
CA CYS A 50 -4.00 -1.33 -0.65
C CYS A 50 -5.49 -1.10 -0.87
N LEU A 51 -6.30 -2.17 -0.92
CA LEU A 51 -7.75 -2.06 -1.06
C LEU A 51 -8.38 -1.29 0.10
N VAL A 52 -7.94 -1.54 1.34
CA VAL A 52 -8.40 -0.78 2.51
C VAL A 52 -8.07 0.71 2.36
N MET A 53 -6.87 1.06 1.92
CA MET A 53 -6.47 2.45 1.67
C MET A 53 -7.36 3.09 0.59
N TYR A 54 -7.58 2.40 -0.53
CA TYR A 54 -8.42 2.88 -1.62
C TYR A 54 -9.86 3.13 -1.18
N ILE A 55 -10.46 2.18 -0.46
CA ILE A 55 -11.83 2.32 0.05
C ILE A 55 -11.92 3.46 1.08
N ARG A 56 -10.90 3.65 1.94
CA ARG A 56 -10.86 4.78 2.88
C ARG A 56 -10.75 6.14 2.21
N GLN A 57 -10.28 6.18 0.97
CA GLN A 57 -10.19 7.37 0.12
C GLN A 57 -11.38 7.46 -0.85
N ASP A 58 -12.53 6.90 -0.46
CA ASP A 58 -13.78 6.89 -1.26
C ASP A 58 -13.64 6.24 -2.64
N CYS A 59 -12.71 5.29 -2.77
CA CYS A 59 -12.35 4.64 -4.03
C CYS A 59 -11.82 5.65 -5.07
N GLU A 60 -10.97 6.57 -4.63
CA GLU A 60 -10.22 7.49 -5.49
C GLU A 60 -8.72 7.37 -5.23
N ASN A 61 -7.94 7.45 -6.32
CA ASN A 61 -6.49 7.60 -6.22
C ASN A 61 -6.17 9.03 -5.74
N GLY A 62 -5.20 9.13 -4.84
CA GLY A 62 -4.65 10.40 -4.43
C GLY A 62 -3.51 10.87 -5.33
N PRO A 63 -3.10 12.14 -5.20
CA PRO A 63 -1.98 12.69 -5.97
C PRO A 63 -0.61 12.32 -5.41
N LEU A 64 -0.54 11.80 -4.17
CA LEU A 64 0.71 11.55 -3.47
C LEU A 64 1.18 10.10 -3.68
N GLU A 65 2.39 9.91 -4.21
CA GLU A 65 3.00 8.58 -4.24
C GLU A 65 3.34 8.10 -2.81
N PHE A 66 3.20 6.80 -2.59
CA PHE A 66 3.50 6.18 -1.30
C PHE A 66 4.93 6.45 -0.76
N PRO A 67 6.01 6.34 -1.56
CA PRO A 67 7.36 6.69 -1.10
C PRO A 67 7.50 8.16 -0.66
N HIS A 68 6.88 9.11 -1.35
CA HIS A 68 6.92 10.52 -0.94
C HIS A 68 6.24 10.74 0.43
N TRP A 69 5.12 10.07 0.67
CA TRP A 69 4.51 10.11 2.00
C TRP A 69 5.43 9.52 3.08
N LEU A 70 6.14 8.43 2.79
CA LEU A 70 7.11 7.87 3.72
C LEU A 70 8.33 8.78 3.92
N HIS A 71 8.80 9.47 2.89
CA HIS A 71 9.85 10.50 2.99
C HIS A 71 9.46 11.59 3.97
N ASP A 72 8.26 12.15 3.83
CA ASP A 72 7.75 13.20 4.72
C ASP A 72 7.64 12.72 6.18
N LEU A 73 7.23 11.46 6.38
CA LEU A 73 7.23 10.84 7.71
C LEU A 73 8.63 10.59 8.25
N TYR A 74 9.59 10.26 7.39
CA TYR A 74 10.97 9.94 7.77
C TYR A 74 11.72 11.17 8.24
N TYR A 75 11.58 12.29 7.52
CA TYR A 75 12.20 13.57 7.87
C TYR A 75 11.31 14.49 8.72
N GLY A 76 10.13 14.01 9.11
CA GLY A 76 9.33 14.64 10.14
C GLY A 76 9.99 14.55 11.52
N ASN A 77 9.53 15.34 12.48
CA ASN A 77 10.04 15.36 13.86
C ASN A 77 9.53 14.18 14.73
N ASP A 78 9.31 13.00 14.14
CA ASP A 78 8.82 11.80 14.83
C ASP A 78 9.82 10.64 14.69
N GLU A 79 10.75 10.55 15.65
CA GLU A 79 11.79 9.51 15.70
C GLU A 79 11.21 8.09 15.70
N ARG A 80 10.01 7.90 16.25
CA ARG A 80 9.36 6.59 16.27
C ARG A 80 8.94 6.17 14.87
N ARG A 81 8.48 7.10 14.03
CA ARG A 81 8.12 6.85 12.63
C ARG A 81 9.34 6.58 11.78
N MET A 82 10.40 7.37 11.94
CA MET A 82 11.70 7.14 11.31
C MET A 82 12.19 5.72 11.58
N PHE A 83 12.22 5.29 12.85
CA PHE A 83 12.62 3.94 13.23
C PHE A 83 11.74 2.83 12.63
N GLN A 84 10.43 3.05 12.53
CA GLN A 84 9.51 2.08 11.92
C GLN A 84 9.78 1.91 10.42
N ILE A 85 10.09 2.99 9.71
CA ILE A 85 10.44 2.98 8.30
C ILE A 85 11.76 2.25 8.08
N ASP A 86 12.81 2.59 8.85
CA ASP A 86 14.11 1.89 8.79
C ASP A 86 13.95 0.39 9.00
N LYS A 87 13.17 0.01 10.02
CA LYS A 87 12.89 -1.39 10.34
C LYS A 87 12.15 -2.10 9.22
N ALA A 88 11.19 -1.44 8.57
CA ALA A 88 10.46 -1.99 7.45
C ALA A 88 11.39 -2.27 6.27
N PHE A 89 12.16 -1.27 5.83
CA PHE A 89 13.05 -1.43 4.69
C PHE A 89 14.16 -2.47 4.95
N ARG A 90 14.73 -2.51 6.15
CA ARG A 90 15.69 -3.56 6.52
C ARG A 90 15.10 -4.97 6.41
N ARG A 91 13.85 -5.16 6.84
CA ARG A 91 13.17 -6.47 6.83
C ARG A 91 12.76 -6.90 5.42
N ILE A 92 12.35 -5.96 4.57
CA ILE A 92 12.07 -6.22 3.15
C ILE A 92 13.35 -6.66 2.44
N GLY A 93 14.44 -5.90 2.58
CA GLY A 93 15.71 -6.20 1.92
C GLY A 93 16.35 -7.52 2.36
N TYR A 94 16.25 -7.86 3.66
CA TYR A 94 16.89 -9.07 4.20
C TYR A 94 16.10 -10.36 3.96
N CYS A 95 14.78 -10.35 4.19
CA CYS A 95 14.00 -11.58 4.20
C CYS A 95 12.60 -11.43 3.60
N LYS A 96 12.35 -10.40 2.78
CA LYS A 96 11.06 -10.14 2.14
C LYS A 96 9.89 -10.19 3.13
N ASN A 97 10.12 -9.70 4.36
CA ASN A 97 9.09 -9.59 5.37
C ASN A 97 8.41 -8.22 5.28
N TYR A 98 7.10 -8.24 5.08
CA TYR A 98 6.29 -7.05 4.83
C TYR A 98 5.45 -6.60 6.03
N ASP A 99 5.57 -7.25 7.19
CA ASP A 99 4.72 -6.96 8.36
C ASP A 99 4.83 -5.51 8.81
N ASN A 100 6.05 -4.97 8.82
CA ASN A 100 6.30 -3.58 9.20
C ASN A 100 5.79 -2.60 8.14
N LEU A 101 5.83 -2.96 6.85
CA LEU A 101 5.25 -2.17 5.77
C LEU A 101 3.72 -2.12 5.89
N ILE A 102 3.09 -3.26 6.16
CA ILE A 102 1.65 -3.38 6.45
C ILE A 102 1.28 -2.50 7.66
N MET A 103 2.10 -2.49 8.71
CA MET A 103 1.88 -1.60 9.86
C MET A 103 1.94 -0.11 9.48
N LEU A 104 2.87 0.29 8.60
CA LEU A 104 2.94 1.66 8.09
C LEU A 104 1.69 2.02 7.28
N MET A 105 1.27 1.16 6.35
CA MET A 105 0.04 1.35 5.56
C MET A 105 -1.20 1.49 6.44
N ARG A 106 -1.33 0.65 7.48
CA ARG A 106 -2.43 0.73 8.46
C ARG A 106 -2.43 2.03 9.25
N GLY A 107 -1.24 2.56 9.52
CA GLY A 107 -1.02 3.81 10.24
C GLY A 107 -1.25 5.07 9.42
N LYS A 108 -1.58 4.95 8.12
CA LYS A 108 -1.86 6.07 7.25
C LYS A 108 -3.09 6.87 7.73
N PRO A 109 -2.97 8.19 7.96
CA PRO A 109 -4.11 9.07 8.23
C PRO A 109 -5.13 9.05 7.08
N LYS A 110 -6.39 9.42 7.36
CA LYS A 110 -7.45 9.39 6.35
C LYS A 110 -7.33 10.55 5.36
N GLU A 111 -6.77 11.65 5.83
CA GLU A 111 -6.62 12.93 5.13
C GLU A 111 -5.55 12.84 4.03
N ILE A 112 -4.56 11.95 4.21
CA ILE A 112 -3.52 11.68 3.22
C ILE A 112 -4.11 10.79 2.11
N LYS A 113 -4.25 11.34 0.91
CA LYS A 113 -4.67 10.58 -0.27
C LYS A 113 -3.45 10.07 -1.04
N ILE A 114 -3.26 8.75 -1.06
CA ILE A 114 -2.19 8.06 -1.77
C ILE A 114 -2.65 7.60 -3.14
N ASP A 115 -1.77 7.65 -4.14
CA ASP A 115 -1.94 6.93 -5.41
C ASP A 115 -1.86 5.42 -5.16
N VAL A 116 -3.02 4.80 -4.96
CA VAL A 116 -3.09 3.36 -4.65
C VAL A 116 -2.84 2.52 -5.89
N GLU A 117 -3.15 3.04 -7.07
CA GLU A 117 -2.88 2.37 -8.33
C GLU A 117 -1.38 2.21 -8.55
N GLN A 118 -0.62 3.30 -8.42
CA GLN A 118 0.83 3.23 -8.52
C GLN A 118 1.42 2.35 -7.40
N LEU A 119 0.88 2.41 -6.18
CA LEU A 119 1.31 1.53 -5.09
C LEU A 119 1.12 0.04 -5.42
N ILE A 120 -0.01 -0.36 -6.00
CA ILE A 120 -0.24 -1.77 -6.39
C ILE A 120 0.72 -2.16 -7.53
N LYS A 121 0.97 -1.26 -8.49
CA LYS A 121 1.94 -1.48 -9.58
C LYS A 121 3.36 -1.67 -9.04
N ASP A 122 3.78 -0.84 -8.10
CA ASP A 122 5.07 -0.96 -7.41
C ASP A 122 5.19 -2.31 -6.68
N LEU A 123 4.12 -2.75 -6.01
CA LEU A 123 4.12 -4.04 -5.31
C LEU A 123 4.21 -5.25 -6.25
N ASP A 124 3.70 -5.17 -7.49
CA ASP A 124 3.82 -6.24 -8.51
C ASP A 124 5.29 -6.51 -8.86
N ASN A 125 6.15 -5.48 -8.77
CA ASN A 125 7.61 -5.61 -8.87
C ASN A 125 8.31 -5.03 -7.63
N MET A 126 8.09 -5.67 -6.48
CA MET A 126 8.62 -5.22 -5.19
C MET A 126 10.15 -5.03 -5.16
N ASP A 127 10.92 -5.77 -5.96
CA ASP A 127 12.38 -5.63 -5.99
C ASP A 127 12.80 -4.29 -6.61
N GLU A 128 12.18 -3.92 -7.74
CA GLU A 128 12.39 -2.63 -8.39
C GLU A 128 11.84 -1.49 -7.55
N ALA A 129 10.62 -1.66 -7.01
CA ALA A 129 10.00 -0.67 -6.13
C ALA A 129 10.82 -0.44 -4.86
N TYR A 130 11.41 -1.49 -4.27
CA TYR A 130 12.26 -1.35 -3.08
C TYR A 130 13.47 -0.45 -3.36
N GLU A 131 14.15 -0.63 -4.50
CA GLU A 131 15.28 0.22 -4.88
C GLU A 131 14.86 1.65 -5.20
N LYS A 132 13.73 1.84 -5.89
CA LYS A 132 13.12 3.16 -6.15
C LYS A 132 12.79 3.87 -4.83
N TRP A 133 11.96 3.25 -3.99
CA TRP A 133 11.49 3.83 -2.73
C TRP A 133 12.63 4.12 -1.78
N ARG A 134 13.66 3.27 -1.71
CA ARG A 134 14.84 3.52 -0.87
C ARG A 134 15.56 4.81 -1.28
N ARG A 135 15.64 5.12 -2.57
CA ARG A 135 16.25 6.38 -3.04
C ARG A 135 15.36 7.56 -2.68
N GLU A 136 14.07 7.47 -2.96
CA GLU A 136 13.12 8.57 -2.74
C GLU A 136 12.87 8.88 -1.26
N ILE A 137 12.95 7.89 -0.37
CA ILE A 137 12.68 8.07 1.06
C ILE A 137 13.90 8.59 1.81
N PHE A 138 15.11 8.10 1.49
CA PHE A 138 16.31 8.35 2.29
C PHE A 138 17.30 9.35 1.68
N LEU A 139 17.08 9.82 0.46
CA LEU A 139 17.89 10.89 -0.13
C LEU A 139 17.17 12.22 0.08
N ARG A 140 17.86 13.16 0.74
CA ARG A 140 17.28 14.42 1.22
C ARG A 140 17.13 15.51 0.14
N ASP A 141 17.50 15.22 -1.10
CA ASP A 141 17.49 16.18 -2.22
C ASP A 141 17.14 15.46 -3.53
N ALA A 142 15.91 15.67 -4.01
CA ALA A 142 15.50 15.52 -5.40
C ALA A 142 14.60 16.71 -5.78
#